data_AF-A0A537XHH1-F1
#
_entry.id   AF-A0A537XHH1-F1
#
_cell.length_a   1.000
_cell.length_b   1.000
_cell.length_c   1.000
_cell.angle_alpha   90.00
_cell.angle_beta   90.00
_cell.angle_gamma   90.00
#
_symmetry.space_group_name_H-M   'P 1'
#
loop_
_entity.id
_entity.type
_entity.pdbx_description
1 polymer ?
#
loop_
_entity_poly.entity_id
_entity_poly.type
_entity_poly.pdbx_seq_one_letter_code
_entity_poly.pdbx_strand_id
1 'polypeptide(L)'
;MRRQLAIALSGAVVAVTALGLTAGVAGAHHHLARSLAVAQCRAERSAIGPAAFRAKYGVPHAFARCVRAHRPANRAAAQQCRDERRAIGPAAFRAKYGVPHAFRRCVQAKGGVVSPGGEES
;
A
#
# COMPACT_ATOMS: atom_id res chain seq x y z
N MET A 1 26.49 -12.43 60.57
CA MET A 1 25.26 -12.84 61.27
C MET A 1 24.09 -12.72 60.30
N ARG A 2 23.28 -13.77 60.17
CA ARG A 2 22.01 -13.79 59.41
C ARG A 2 20.93 -13.03 60.18
N ARG A 3 20.08 -12.27 59.49
CA ARG A 3 18.63 -12.16 59.78
C ARG A 3 17.88 -11.63 58.57
N GLN A 4 17.05 -12.52 58.02
CA GLN A 4 15.93 -12.27 57.11
C GLN A 4 14.90 -11.34 57.81
N LEU A 5 13.92 -10.64 57.19
CA LEU A 5 12.80 -11.11 56.36
C LEU A 5 11.85 -9.90 56.06
N ALA A 6 10.86 -10.14 55.18
CA ALA A 6 9.65 -9.35 54.81
C ALA A 6 9.82 -8.46 53.56
N ILE A 7 9.38 -8.84 52.35
CA ILE A 7 8.03 -9.25 51.85
C ILE A 7 6.96 -8.19 52.10
N ALA A 8 6.67 -7.41 51.05
CA ALA A 8 5.39 -6.78 50.68
C ALA A 8 5.73 -5.67 49.67
N LEU A 9 4.99 -5.34 48.61
CA LEU A 9 3.75 -5.78 48.00
C LEU A 9 3.70 -4.99 46.67
N SER A 10 3.07 -5.56 45.65
CA SER A 10 2.34 -4.81 44.62
C SER A 10 3.13 -3.93 43.65
N GLY A 11 3.60 -4.54 42.57
CA GLY A 11 3.87 -3.85 41.31
C GLY A 11 3.74 -4.85 40.18
N ALA A 12 2.51 -5.04 39.69
CA ALA A 12 2.24 -5.91 38.57
C ALA A 12 3.11 -5.49 37.37
N VAL A 13 4.16 -6.26 37.10
CA VAL A 13 4.84 -6.22 35.81
C VAL A 13 3.84 -6.82 34.82
N VAL A 14 3.03 -5.95 34.21
CA VAL A 14 2.24 -6.33 33.05
C VAL A 14 3.24 -6.60 31.93
N ALA A 15 3.69 -7.85 31.85
CA ALA A 15 4.34 -8.39 30.68
C ALA A 15 3.31 -8.34 29.54
N VAL A 16 3.28 -7.23 28.79
CA VAL A 16 2.60 -7.20 27.49
C VAL A 16 3.49 -7.94 26.50
N THR A 17 3.55 -9.26 26.64
CA THR A 17 3.93 -10.15 25.55
C THR A 17 2.76 -10.19 24.57
N ALA A 18 2.64 -9.15 23.77
CA ALA A 18 1.84 -9.22 22.55
C ALA A 18 2.81 -9.35 21.37
N LEU A 19 3.27 -10.59 21.13
CA LEU A 19 3.62 -11.02 19.77
C LEU A 19 2.36 -10.92 18.90
N GLY A 20 2.03 -9.71 18.48
CA GLY A 20 1.01 -9.43 17.48
C GLY A 20 1.56 -9.66 16.08
N LEU A 21 2.04 -10.86 15.78
CA LEU A 21 2.26 -11.27 14.39
C LEU A 21 0.89 -11.50 13.74
N THR A 22 0.22 -10.42 13.34
CA THR A 22 -0.87 -10.51 12.36
C THR A 22 -0.25 -10.78 10.99
N ALA A 23 0.25 -12.00 10.78
CA ALA A 23 0.58 -12.54 9.48
C ALA A 23 -0.72 -12.99 8.81
N GLY A 24 -1.40 -12.10 8.09
CA GLY A 24 -2.68 -12.50 7.51
C GLY A 24 -3.41 -11.48 6.67
N VAL A 25 -2.75 -10.79 5.72
CA VAL A 25 -3.44 -10.15 4.55
C VAL A 25 -2.53 -9.99 3.32
N ALA A 26 -1.45 -10.78 3.19
CA ALA A 26 -0.47 -10.57 2.10
C ALA A 26 -1.08 -10.69 0.68
N GLY A 27 -2.20 -11.41 0.50
CA GLY A 27 -2.83 -11.65 -0.80
C GLY A 27 -3.61 -10.47 -1.39
N ALA A 28 -4.45 -9.79 -0.59
CA ALA A 28 -5.38 -8.77 -1.10
C ALA A 28 -4.66 -7.55 -1.72
N HIS A 29 -3.45 -7.24 -1.25
CA HIS A 29 -2.68 -6.08 -1.69
C HIS A 29 -1.89 -6.32 -2.96
N HIS A 30 -1.58 -7.58 -3.28
CA HIS A 30 -0.97 -7.95 -4.55
C HIS A 30 -1.92 -7.68 -5.73
N HIS A 31 -3.22 -7.90 -5.52
CA HIS A 31 -4.25 -7.58 -6.51
C HIS A 31 -4.41 -6.08 -6.73
N LEU A 32 -4.41 -5.26 -5.67
CA LEU A 32 -4.48 -3.80 -5.81
C LEU A 32 -3.27 -3.25 -6.58
N ALA A 33 -2.05 -3.62 -6.16
CA ALA A 33 -0.83 -3.14 -6.81
C ALA A 33 -0.77 -3.53 -8.29
N ARG A 34 -1.23 -4.75 -8.62
CA ARG A 34 -1.38 -5.18 -10.02
C ARG A 34 -2.45 -4.38 -10.75
N SER A 35 -3.62 -4.15 -10.15
CA SER A 35 -4.72 -3.41 -10.79
C SER A 35 -4.35 -1.96 -11.08
N LEU A 36 -3.59 -1.32 -10.19
CA LEU A 36 -3.08 0.03 -10.37
C LEU A 36 -2.00 0.08 -11.45
N ALA A 37 -1.05 -0.85 -11.43
CA ALA A 37 -0.07 -0.99 -12.51
C ALA A 37 -0.74 -1.20 -13.88
N VAL A 38 -1.82 -1.98 -13.95
CA VAL A 38 -2.61 -2.14 -15.18
C VAL A 38 -3.26 -0.83 -15.61
N ALA A 39 -3.87 -0.08 -14.69
CA ALA A 39 -4.49 1.21 -14.99
C ALA A 39 -3.45 2.23 -15.48
N GLN A 40 -2.29 2.30 -14.83
CA GLN A 40 -1.17 3.15 -15.24
C GLN A 40 -0.66 2.78 -16.64
N CYS A 41 -0.50 1.49 -16.93
CA CYS A 41 -0.09 1.04 -18.26
C CYS A 41 -1.13 1.32 -19.35
N ARG A 42 -2.42 1.32 -19.01
CA ARG A 42 -3.48 1.75 -19.94
C ARG A 42 -3.39 3.24 -20.22
N ALA A 43 -3.32 4.05 -19.17
CA ALA A 43 -3.17 5.50 -19.26
C ALA A 43 -1.92 5.89 -20.07
N GLU A 44 -0.79 5.27 -19.76
CA GLU A 44 0.46 5.51 -20.46
C GLU A 44 0.37 5.12 -21.92
N ARG A 45 -0.21 3.96 -22.24
CA ARG A 45 -0.42 3.53 -23.63
C ARG A 45 -1.34 4.48 -24.40
N SER A 46 -2.39 5.00 -23.75
CA SER A 46 -3.27 6.00 -24.35
C SER A 46 -2.55 7.34 -24.55
N ALA A 47 -1.68 7.74 -23.63
CA ALA A 47 -0.96 9.02 -23.68
C ALA A 47 0.13 9.05 -24.76
N ILE A 48 0.94 7.99 -24.88
CA ILE A 48 2.07 7.95 -25.83
C ILE A 48 1.73 7.24 -27.14
N GLY A 49 0.57 6.58 -27.20
CA GLY A 49 0.13 5.79 -28.35
C GLY A 49 0.77 4.39 -28.44
N PRO A 50 0.16 3.47 -29.21
CA PRO A 50 0.57 2.06 -29.24
C PRO A 50 1.99 1.84 -29.79
N ALA A 51 2.43 2.62 -30.76
CA ALA A 51 3.75 2.47 -31.38
C ALA A 51 4.87 2.87 -30.39
N ALA A 52 4.78 4.06 -29.80
CA ALA A 52 5.75 4.51 -28.79
C ALA A 52 5.72 3.63 -27.54
N PHE A 53 4.54 3.12 -27.14
CA PHE A 53 4.44 2.17 -26.03
C PHE A 53 5.17 0.85 -26.33
N ARG A 54 5.09 0.34 -27.56
CA ARG A 54 5.84 -0.86 -28.00
C ARG A 54 7.33 -0.59 -28.10
N ALA A 55 7.74 0.60 -28.53
CA ALA A 55 9.14 1.01 -28.54
C ALA A 55 9.71 1.10 -27.11
N LYS A 56 8.95 1.69 -26.18
CA LYS A 56 9.35 1.87 -24.78
C LYS A 56 9.48 0.56 -24.02
N TYR A 57 8.49 -0.32 -24.15
CA TYR A 57 8.45 -1.56 -23.35
C TYR A 57 8.90 -2.81 -24.11
N GLY A 58 9.10 -2.75 -25.43
CA GLY A 58 9.55 -3.85 -26.27
C GLY A 58 8.45 -4.84 -26.67
N VAL A 59 8.69 -5.54 -27.79
CA VAL A 59 7.84 -6.62 -28.31
C VAL A 59 8.59 -7.97 -28.23
N PRO A 60 7.89 -9.10 -28.01
CA PRO A 60 6.49 -9.22 -27.59
C PRO A 60 6.28 -8.81 -26.12
N HIS A 61 5.01 -8.73 -25.72
CA HIS A 61 4.57 -8.50 -24.33
C HIS A 61 4.84 -7.12 -23.70
N ALA A 62 4.85 -6.04 -24.50
CA ALA A 62 4.99 -4.66 -24.03
C ALA A 62 4.12 -4.36 -22.80
N PHE A 63 2.84 -4.73 -22.84
CA PHE A 63 1.91 -4.44 -21.74
C PHE A 63 2.26 -5.19 -20.45
N ALA A 64 2.63 -6.47 -20.56
CA ALA A 64 3.03 -7.25 -19.40
C ALA A 64 4.35 -6.73 -18.80
N ARG A 65 5.28 -6.25 -19.64
CA ARG A 65 6.53 -5.61 -19.21
C ARG A 65 6.24 -4.30 -18.47
N CYS A 66 5.35 -3.46 -19.00
CA CYS A 66 4.88 -2.26 -18.31
C CYS A 66 4.28 -2.59 -16.93
N VAL A 67 3.38 -3.56 -16.85
CA VAL A 67 2.76 -3.93 -15.57
C VAL A 67 3.81 -4.44 -14.58
N ARG A 68 4.80 -5.20 -15.05
CA ARG A 68 5.93 -5.63 -14.20
C ARG A 68 6.78 -4.46 -13.71
N ALA A 69 7.00 -3.44 -14.52
CA ALA A 69 7.76 -2.25 -14.15
C ALA A 69 7.05 -1.43 -13.05
N HIS A 70 5.73 -1.28 -13.13
CA HIS A 70 4.95 -0.46 -12.18
C HIS A 70 4.55 -1.20 -10.89
N ARG A 71 4.53 -2.54 -10.89
CA ARG A 71 4.10 -3.33 -9.73
C ARG A 71 4.91 -3.09 -8.44
N PRO A 72 6.26 -3.01 -8.46
CA PRO A 72 7.05 -2.76 -7.26
C PRO A 72 6.72 -1.43 -6.59
N ALA A 73 6.64 -0.34 -7.37
CA ALA A 73 6.29 0.98 -6.88
C ALA A 73 4.90 0.99 -6.22
N ASN A 74 3.90 0.40 -6.89
CA ASN A 74 2.56 0.27 -6.31
C ASN A 74 2.52 -0.60 -5.05
N ARG A 75 3.36 -1.64 -4.97
CA ARG A 75 3.46 -2.49 -3.76
C ARG A 75 4.06 -1.72 -2.59
N ALA A 76 5.11 -0.94 -2.84
CA ALA A 76 5.75 -0.09 -1.85
C ALA A 76 4.79 1.01 -1.37
N ALA A 77 4.12 1.69 -2.29
CA ALA A 77 3.08 2.67 -1.99
C ALA A 77 1.93 2.07 -1.16
N ALA A 78 1.48 0.85 -1.50
CA ALA A 78 0.49 0.14 -0.70
C ALA A 78 0.98 -0.16 0.73
N GLN A 79 2.26 -0.45 0.93
CA GLN A 79 2.82 -0.61 2.27
C GLN A 79 2.82 0.71 3.04
N GLN A 80 3.33 1.79 2.45
CA GLN A 80 3.31 3.11 3.07
C GLN A 80 1.89 3.56 3.45
N CYS A 81 0.90 3.30 2.59
CA CYS A 81 -0.50 3.59 2.89
C CYS A 81 -1.07 2.73 4.03
N ARG A 82 -0.55 1.52 4.27
CA ARG A 82 -0.93 0.71 5.43
C ARG A 82 -0.34 1.30 6.70
N ASP A 83 0.93 1.64 6.66
CA ASP A 83 1.66 2.17 7.81
C ASP A 83 1.05 3.52 8.21
N GLU A 84 0.75 4.36 7.24
CA GLU A 84 0.05 5.62 7.45
C GLU A 84 -1.35 5.42 8.03
N ARG A 85 -2.15 4.51 7.46
CA ARG A 85 -3.49 4.21 8.00
C ARG A 85 -3.44 3.65 9.43
N ARG A 86 -2.40 2.88 9.77
CA ARG A 86 -2.17 2.38 11.14
C ARG A 86 -1.75 3.53 12.07
N ALA A 87 -0.93 4.45 11.60
CA ALA A 87 -0.43 5.57 12.39
C ALA A 87 -1.51 6.62 12.71
N ILE A 88 -2.31 7.02 11.71
CA ILE A 88 -3.31 8.11 11.88
C ILE A 88 -4.73 7.59 12.19
N GLY A 89 -4.93 6.28 12.07
CA GLY A 89 -6.22 5.63 12.26
C GLY A 89 -7.16 5.74 11.04
N PRO A 90 -8.20 4.89 10.95
CA PRO A 90 -9.06 4.80 9.78
C PRO A 90 -9.86 6.06 9.47
N ALA A 91 -10.33 6.79 10.50
CA ALA A 91 -11.13 8.00 10.33
C ALA A 91 -10.29 9.14 9.72
N ALA A 92 -9.12 9.44 10.30
CA ALA A 92 -8.22 10.46 9.77
C ALA A 92 -7.68 10.07 8.39
N PHE A 93 -7.42 8.79 8.14
CA PHE A 93 -7.02 8.31 6.82
C PHE A 93 -8.11 8.53 5.75
N ARG A 94 -9.38 8.30 6.09
CA ARG A 94 -10.52 8.60 5.21
C ARG A 94 -10.70 10.10 5.00
N ALA A 95 -10.50 10.92 6.04
CA ALA A 95 -10.53 12.37 5.91
C ALA A 95 -9.41 12.87 4.98
N LYS A 96 -8.20 12.29 5.08
CA LYS A 96 -7.04 12.69 4.28
C LYS A 96 -7.16 12.31 2.81
N TYR A 97 -7.58 11.08 2.50
CA TYR A 97 -7.58 10.57 1.12
C TYR A 97 -8.96 10.52 0.48
N GLY A 98 -10.03 10.87 1.20
CA GLY A 98 -11.40 10.89 0.70
C GLY A 98 -12.09 9.52 0.63
N VAL A 99 -13.42 9.55 0.53
CA VAL A 99 -14.28 8.36 0.37
C VAL A 99 -15.12 8.49 -0.90
N PRO A 100 -15.47 7.38 -1.58
CA PRO A 100 -14.96 6.03 -1.37
C PRO A 100 -13.50 5.87 -1.86
N HIS A 101 -12.89 4.72 -1.54
CA HIS A 101 -11.57 4.31 -2.03
C HIS A 101 -10.34 5.08 -1.53
N ALA A 102 -10.38 5.62 -0.30
CA ALA A 102 -9.24 6.25 0.38
C ALA A 102 -7.90 5.52 0.17
N PHE A 103 -7.90 4.19 0.33
CA PHE A 103 -6.68 3.40 0.20
C PHE A 103 -6.15 3.37 -1.24
N ARG A 104 -7.02 3.21 -2.24
CA ARG A 104 -6.63 3.27 -3.65
C ARG A 104 -6.07 4.66 -3.99
N ARG A 105 -6.71 5.73 -3.52
CA ARG A 105 -6.26 7.12 -3.72
C ARG A 105 -4.90 7.38 -3.08
N CYS A 106 -4.67 6.86 -1.86
CA CYS A 106 -3.35 6.90 -1.23
C CYS A 106 -2.28 6.20 -2.08
N VAL A 107 -2.57 4.99 -2.57
CA VAL A 107 -1.59 4.26 -3.40
C VAL A 107 -1.34 4.95 -4.73
N GLN A 108 -2.36 5.55 -5.35
CA GLN A 108 -2.19 6.35 -6.57
C GLN A 108 -1.32 7.59 -6.31
N ALA A 109 -1.56 8.31 -5.21
CA ALA A 109 -0.78 9.48 -4.82
C ALA A 109 0.69 9.15 -4.57
N LYS A 110 1.00 7.97 -4.01
CA LYS A 110 2.38 7.55 -3.70
C LYS A 110 3.06 6.73 -4.79
N GLY A 111 2.30 5.99 -5.60
CA GLY A 111 2.77 5.04 -6.61
C GLY A 111 2.83 5.61 -8.03
N GLY A 112 2.39 6.86 -8.23
CA GLY A 112 2.65 7.67 -9.42
C GLY A 112 2.04 7.15 -10.72
N VAL A 113 0.78 7.49 -11.01
CA VAL A 113 0.31 8.23 -12.20
C VAL A 113 -1.10 8.66 -11.81
N VAL A 114 -1.29 9.95 -11.51
CA VAL A 114 -2.62 10.55 -11.53
C VAL A 114 -2.99 10.64 -13.01
N SER A 115 -3.68 9.62 -13.53
CA SER A 115 -4.65 9.94 -14.58
C SER A 115 -5.83 10.55 -13.85
N PRO A 116 -6.25 11.80 -14.17
CA PRO A 116 -7.57 12.24 -13.80
C PRO A 116 -8.53 11.18 -14.34
N GLY A 117 -9.38 10.65 -13.46
CA GLY A 117 -10.52 9.89 -13.92
C GLY A 117 -11.24 10.76 -14.95
N GLY A 118 -11.57 10.17 -16.09
CA GLY A 118 -12.65 10.71 -16.90
C GLY A 118 -13.88 10.76 -16.01
N GLU A 119 -14.16 11.95 -15.52
CA GLU A 119 -15.45 12.37 -15.05
C GLU A 119 -16.17 12.85 -16.33
N GLU A 120 -17.31 12.21 -16.62
CA GLU A 120 -18.39 12.64 -17.54
C GLU A 120 -18.09 12.56 -19.07
N SER A 121 -18.89 11.92 -19.95
CA SER A 121 -20.31 11.48 -19.95
C SER A 121 -20.49 10.16 -20.72
#